data_AF-H2C7F0-F1
#
_entry.id   AF-H2C7F0-F1
#
_cell.length_a   1.000
_cell.length_b   1.000
_cell.length_c   1.000
_cell.angle_alpha   90.00
_cell.angle_beta   90.00
_cell.angle_gamma   90.00
#
_symmetry.space_group_name_H-M   'P 1'
#
loop_
_entity.id
_entity.type
_entity.pdbx_description
1 polymer ?
#
loop_
_entity_poly.entity_id
_entity_poly.type
_entity_poly.pdbx_seq_one_letter_code
_entity_poly.pdbx_strand_id
1 'polypeptide(L)'
;MTLENEIKGLCTRAKTIGFFGSYTRSDYVEGVSDINVFALSEDKSLLLELASLGVTPLVLRDQELKALCDAGEPLCYYLLYDSKLVCGSLEGFRFNKTNVTCLRLLYYSKSLVKIAIEGFLRGDQVSSVLNSYRSVKSYLRYRCCERGEIPLSDEEVMKCCNNIGGEMCDLFLKIVRSRRDGTPVGFSVVKKVREITLGPESTA
;
A
#
# COMPACT_ATOMS: atom_id res chain seq x y z
N MET A 1 17.01 -0.98 21.88
CA MET A 1 15.55 -0.86 22.14
C MET A 1 14.85 -1.17 20.83
N THR A 2 13.78 -1.98 20.82
CA THR A 2 13.10 -2.33 19.56
C THR A 2 12.14 -1.22 19.15
N LEU A 3 11.91 -1.03 17.84
CA LEU A 3 10.95 -0.05 17.31
C LEU A 3 9.56 -0.18 17.95
N GLU A 4 9.11 -1.42 18.19
CA GLU A 4 7.83 -1.70 18.87
C GLU A 4 7.79 -1.14 20.30
N ASN A 5 8.91 -1.18 21.04
CA ASN A 5 9.00 -0.61 22.38
C ASN A 5 8.98 0.93 22.37
N GLU A 6 9.64 1.56 21.39
CA GLU A 6 9.62 3.01 21.22
C GLU A 6 8.21 3.51 20.89
N ILE A 7 7.52 2.84 19.97
CA ILE A 7 6.13 3.14 19.62
C ILE A 7 5.19 2.91 20.80
N LYS A 8 5.42 1.86 21.61
CA LYS A 8 4.62 1.59 22.82
C LYS A 8 4.70 2.74 23.83
N GLY A 9 5.81 3.47 23.88
CA GLY A 9 5.96 4.67 24.72
C GLY A 9 4.99 5.80 24.35
N LEU A 10 4.47 5.82 23.13
CA LEU A 10 3.55 6.85 22.63
C LEU A 10 2.06 6.53 22.90
N CYS A 11 1.75 5.34 23.42
CA CYS A 11 0.37 4.88 23.61
C CYS A 11 -0.47 5.71 24.59
N THR A 12 0.14 6.52 25.46
CA THR A 12 -0.60 7.42 26.36
C THR A 12 -1.18 8.63 25.64
N ARG A 13 -0.74 8.91 24.42
CA ARG A 13 -1.12 10.08 23.62
C ARG A 13 -1.98 9.73 22.42
N ALA A 14 -2.30 8.46 22.21
CA ALA A 14 -3.16 7.99 21.14
C ALA A 14 -4.15 6.97 21.68
N LYS A 15 -5.38 7.01 21.16
CA LYS A 15 -6.39 6.00 21.45
C LYS A 15 -5.95 4.63 20.94
N THR A 16 -5.36 4.60 19.75
CA THR A 16 -4.91 3.38 19.07
C THR A 16 -3.63 3.67 18.29
N ILE A 17 -2.66 2.76 18.33
CA ILE A 17 -1.47 2.78 17.47
C ILE A 17 -1.26 1.38 16.91
N GLY A 18 -0.92 1.27 15.63
CA GLY A 18 -0.60 -0.02 15.02
C GLY A 18 0.27 0.11 13.77
N PHE A 19 0.93 -0.99 13.43
CA PHE A 19 1.57 -1.16 12.14
C PHE A 19 0.52 -1.59 11.10
N PHE A 20 0.73 -1.24 9.84
CA PHE A 20 -0.11 -1.74 8.75
C PHE A 20 0.65 -1.87 7.43
N GLY A 21 0.05 -2.56 6.47
CA GLY A 21 0.71 -2.84 5.19
C GLY A 21 1.81 -3.89 5.35
N SER A 22 2.70 -4.01 4.37
CA SER A 22 3.58 -5.18 4.20
C SER A 22 4.37 -5.58 5.45
N TYR A 23 4.71 -4.65 6.35
CA TYR A 23 5.42 -4.92 7.60
C TYR A 23 4.67 -5.90 8.55
N THR A 24 3.35 -6.03 8.42
CA THR A 24 2.54 -6.98 9.19
C THR A 24 2.47 -8.37 8.53
N ARG A 25 3.13 -8.58 7.40
CA ARG A 25 3.03 -9.79 6.56
C ARG A 25 4.39 -10.28 6.07
N SER A 26 4.40 -11.46 5.46
CA SER A 26 5.57 -12.05 4.79
C SER A 26 6.02 -11.30 3.52
N ASP A 27 5.22 -10.34 3.04
CA ASP A 27 5.56 -9.57 1.83
C ASP A 27 6.54 -8.43 2.12
N TYR A 28 6.93 -8.20 3.38
CA TYR A 28 7.91 -7.18 3.73
C TYR A 28 9.28 -7.51 3.13
N VAL A 29 9.95 -6.47 2.63
CA VAL A 29 11.33 -6.55 2.14
C VAL A 29 12.10 -5.39 2.76
N GLU A 30 13.05 -5.73 3.63
CA GLU A 30 13.94 -4.80 4.33
C GLU A 30 14.70 -3.91 3.32
N GLY A 31 14.88 -2.63 3.65
CA GLY A 31 15.55 -1.66 2.77
C GLY A 31 14.81 -1.28 1.48
N VAL A 32 13.67 -1.90 1.17
CA VAL A 32 12.83 -1.58 0.00
C VAL A 32 11.42 -1.16 0.41
N SER A 33 10.91 -1.67 1.52
CA SER A 33 9.52 -1.48 1.95
C SER A 33 9.44 -0.47 3.07
N ASP A 34 8.53 0.48 2.93
CA ASP A 34 8.17 1.37 4.04
C ASP A 34 7.58 0.59 5.22
N ILE A 35 7.89 1.03 6.43
CA ILE A 35 7.23 0.58 7.66
C ILE A 35 6.11 1.59 7.95
N ASN A 36 4.86 1.22 7.68
CA ASN A 36 3.74 2.15 7.92
C ASN A 36 3.19 1.98 9.33
N VAL A 37 3.00 3.10 10.02
CA VAL A 37 2.40 3.16 11.36
C VAL A 37 1.23 4.12 11.32
N PHE A 38 0.10 3.73 11.90
CA PHE A 38 -1.01 4.65 12.08
C PHE A 38 -1.26 4.90 13.56
N ALA A 39 -1.77 6.10 13.87
CA ALA A 39 -2.26 6.46 15.18
C ALA A 39 -3.64 7.13 15.08
N LEU A 40 -4.56 6.75 15.96
CA LEU A 40 -5.81 7.46 16.19
C LEU A 40 -5.62 8.41 17.38
N SER A 41 -5.49 9.69 17.10
CA SER A 41 -5.25 10.73 18.10
C SER A 41 -5.73 12.10 17.64
N GLU A 42 -6.15 12.90 18.62
CA GLU A 42 -6.35 14.35 18.46
C GLU A 42 -5.01 15.10 18.45
N ASP A 43 -3.95 14.52 19.03
CA ASP A 43 -2.61 15.09 19.04
C ASP A 43 -1.89 14.83 17.72
N LYS A 44 -1.93 15.82 16.82
CA LYS A 44 -1.27 15.76 15.52
C LYS A 44 0.26 15.84 15.59
N SER A 45 0.86 16.22 16.73
CA SER A 45 2.33 16.26 16.87
C SER A 45 2.97 14.86 16.84
N LEU A 46 2.19 13.82 17.15
CA LEU A 46 2.59 12.42 17.00
C LEU A 46 3.06 12.07 15.59
N LEU A 47 2.63 12.82 14.56
CA LEU A 47 3.09 12.61 13.20
C LEU A 47 4.61 12.78 13.10
N LEU A 48 5.16 13.84 13.71
CA LEU A 48 6.59 14.14 13.65
C LEU A 48 7.40 13.18 14.53
N GLU A 49 6.87 12.79 15.68
CA GLU A 49 7.53 11.84 16.57
C GLU A 49 7.57 10.44 16.00
N LEU A 50 6.50 9.98 15.34
CA LEU A 50 6.55 8.72 14.62
C LEU A 50 7.51 8.83 13.42
N ALA A 51 7.47 9.92 12.66
CA ALA A 51 8.39 10.12 11.53
C ALA A 51 9.88 10.07 11.96
N SER A 52 10.22 10.59 13.15
CA SER A 52 11.59 10.58 13.65
C SER A 52 12.12 9.18 13.99
N LEU A 53 11.24 8.19 14.14
CA LEU A 53 11.59 6.78 14.30
C LEU A 53 11.89 6.07 12.97
N GLY A 54 11.88 6.80 11.84
CA GLY A 54 12.14 6.23 10.51
C GLY A 54 10.99 5.41 9.93
N VAL A 55 9.77 5.58 10.44
CA VAL A 55 8.55 4.98 9.88
C VAL A 55 7.81 5.97 8.99
N THR A 56 6.84 5.48 8.22
CA THR A 56 5.87 6.29 7.46
C THR A 56 4.59 6.44 8.28
N PRO A 57 4.38 7.59 8.96
CA PRO A 57 3.27 7.74 9.89
C PRO A 57 1.98 8.23 9.22
N LEU A 58 0.87 7.82 9.82
CA LEU A 58 -0.48 8.32 9.52
C LEU A 58 -1.19 8.65 10.83
N VAL A 59 -1.47 9.92 11.09
CA VAL A 59 -2.20 10.34 12.31
C VAL A 59 -3.59 10.84 11.94
N LEU A 60 -4.61 10.08 12.33
CA LEU A 60 -6.02 10.38 12.06
C LEU A 60 -6.76 10.64 13.36
N ARG A 61 -7.79 11.46 13.29
CA ARG A 61 -8.85 11.53 14.30
C ARG A 61 -9.87 10.43 14.03
N ASP A 62 -10.65 10.06 15.05
CA ASP A 62 -11.71 9.05 14.89
C ASP A 62 -12.70 9.43 13.78
N GLN A 63 -13.05 10.71 13.68
CA GLN A 63 -13.96 11.21 12.64
C GLN A 63 -13.35 11.10 11.23
N GLU A 64 -12.03 11.25 11.10
CA GLU A 64 -11.33 11.14 9.82
C GLU A 64 -11.29 9.67 9.38
N LEU A 65 -10.96 8.74 10.28
CA LEU A 65 -11.03 7.31 9.98
C LEU A 65 -12.46 6.90 9.62
N LYS A 66 -13.46 7.37 10.38
CA LYS A 66 -14.86 7.09 10.09
C LYS A 66 -15.26 7.58 8.70
N ALA A 67 -14.88 8.79 8.32
CA ALA A 67 -15.15 9.33 6.99
C ALA A 67 -14.50 8.50 5.87
N LEU A 68 -13.25 8.06 6.06
CA LEU A 68 -12.57 7.17 5.12
C LEU A 68 -13.32 5.83 4.98
N CYS A 69 -13.75 5.25 6.08
CA CYS A 69 -14.49 3.99 6.10
C CYS A 69 -15.87 4.09 5.44
N ASP A 70 -16.61 5.16 5.73
CA ASP A 70 -17.95 5.42 5.17
C ASP A 70 -17.88 5.70 3.66
N ALA A 71 -16.83 6.41 3.20
CA ALA A 71 -16.58 6.68 1.79
C ALA A 71 -16.09 5.45 1.00
N GLY A 72 -15.63 4.41 1.69
CA GLY A 72 -15.03 3.22 1.08
C GLY A 72 -13.61 3.44 0.57
N GLU A 73 -12.85 4.32 1.21
CA GLU A 73 -11.43 4.54 0.90
C GLU A 73 -10.61 3.28 1.26
N PRO A 74 -9.79 2.73 0.34
CA PRO A 74 -9.01 1.51 0.59
C PRO A 74 -8.10 1.57 1.82
N LEU A 75 -7.67 2.78 2.21
CA LEU A 75 -6.88 2.98 3.42
C LEU A 75 -7.60 2.47 4.67
N CYS A 76 -8.91 2.71 4.83
CA CYS A 76 -9.66 2.15 5.96
C CYS A 76 -9.62 0.61 5.95
N TYR A 77 -9.79 -0.01 4.78
CA TYR A 77 -9.70 -1.46 4.65
C TYR A 77 -8.34 -2.00 5.14
N TYR A 78 -7.24 -1.31 4.78
CA TYR A 78 -5.90 -1.70 5.24
C TYR A 78 -5.74 -1.52 6.75
N LEU A 79 -6.26 -0.44 7.33
CA LEU A 79 -6.17 -0.23 8.77
C LEU A 79 -6.98 -1.27 9.56
N LEU A 80 -8.15 -1.68 9.07
CA LEU A 80 -9.02 -2.63 9.79
C LEU A 80 -8.59 -4.09 9.62
N TYR A 81 -8.11 -4.48 8.44
CA TYR A 81 -7.88 -5.90 8.09
C TYR A 81 -6.42 -6.25 7.83
N ASP A 82 -5.52 -5.26 7.82
CA ASP A 82 -4.11 -5.44 7.46
C ASP A 82 -3.15 -4.87 8.51
N SER A 83 -3.63 -4.73 9.75
CA SER A 83 -2.89 -4.09 10.84
C SER A 83 -2.52 -5.03 11.98
N LYS A 84 -1.42 -4.69 12.67
CA LYS A 84 -1.00 -5.24 13.95
C LYS A 84 -1.02 -4.12 14.98
N LEU A 85 -1.99 -4.15 15.90
CA LEU A 85 -2.12 -3.14 16.94
C LEU A 85 -0.99 -3.28 17.97
N VAL A 86 -0.41 -2.14 18.37
CA VAL A 86 0.52 -2.02 19.49
C VAL A 86 -0.25 -1.67 20.77
N CYS A 87 -1.26 -0.81 20.65
CA CYS A 87 -2.18 -0.46 21.73
C CYS A 87 -3.52 0.05 21.18
N GLY A 88 -4.54 0.03 22.03
CA GLY A 88 -5.89 0.45 21.68
C GLY A 88 -6.69 -0.61 20.93
N SER A 89 -7.76 -0.15 20.28
CA SER A 89 -8.68 -1.00 19.51
C SER A 89 -9.26 -0.22 18.32
N LEU A 90 -9.68 -0.95 17.30
CA LEU A 90 -10.43 -0.44 16.15
C LEU A 90 -11.92 -0.85 16.22
N GLU A 91 -12.38 -1.31 17.38
CA GLU A 91 -13.80 -1.58 17.63
C GLU A 91 -14.68 -0.38 17.31
N GLY A 92 -15.82 -0.66 16.69
CA GLY A 92 -16.78 0.36 16.26
C GLY A 92 -16.53 0.92 14.85
N PHE A 93 -15.37 0.67 14.24
CA PHE A 93 -15.14 0.99 12.83
C PHE A 93 -15.53 -0.18 11.93
N ARG A 94 -16.20 0.13 10.82
CA ARG A 94 -16.56 -0.85 9.80
C ARG A 94 -16.28 -0.26 8.43
N PHE A 95 -15.54 -1.00 7.61
CA PHE A 95 -15.34 -0.64 6.22
C PHE A 95 -16.65 -0.80 5.42
N ASN A 96 -17.07 0.26 4.72
CA ASN A 96 -18.18 0.20 3.78
C ASN A 96 -17.63 0.22 2.36
N LYS A 97 -17.77 -0.88 1.62
CA LYS A 97 -17.37 -0.91 0.22
C LYS A 97 -18.36 -0.08 -0.61
N THR A 98 -17.84 0.90 -1.34
CA THR A 98 -18.64 1.77 -2.21
C THR A 98 -18.21 1.63 -3.66
N ASN A 99 -18.94 2.25 -4.57
CA ASN A 99 -18.56 2.33 -5.99
C ASN A 99 -17.20 3.04 -6.19
N VAL A 100 -16.76 3.85 -5.22
CA VAL A 100 -15.51 4.60 -5.28
C VAL A 100 -14.30 3.73 -4.89
N THR A 101 -14.49 2.68 -4.08
CA THR A 101 -13.41 1.83 -3.57
C THR A 101 -12.51 1.28 -4.67
N CYS A 102 -13.10 0.63 -5.69
CA CYS A 102 -12.31 0.01 -6.75
C CYS A 102 -11.67 1.07 -7.66
N LEU A 103 -12.37 2.19 -7.92
CA LEU A 103 -11.83 3.31 -8.69
C LEU A 103 -10.61 3.96 -8.01
N ARG A 104 -10.60 4.06 -6.68
CA ARG A 104 -9.44 4.54 -5.92
C ARG A 104 -8.21 3.68 -6.13
N LEU A 105 -8.37 2.36 -6.13
CA LEU A 105 -7.27 1.43 -6.41
C LEU A 105 -6.70 1.62 -7.82
N LEU A 106 -7.57 1.86 -8.81
CA LEU A 106 -7.13 2.19 -10.17
C LEU A 106 -6.38 3.52 -10.20
N TYR A 107 -6.89 4.57 -9.55
CA TYR A 107 -6.21 5.87 -9.51
C TYR A 107 -4.84 5.79 -8.80
N TYR A 108 -4.74 5.06 -7.70
CA TYR A 108 -3.46 4.81 -7.05
C TYR A 108 -2.49 4.10 -8.00
N SER A 109 -2.93 3.06 -8.71
CA SER A 109 -2.11 2.37 -9.70
C SER A 109 -1.56 3.34 -10.76
N LYS A 110 -2.40 4.22 -11.31
CA LYS A 110 -2.02 5.22 -12.31
C LYS A 110 -1.06 6.29 -11.77
N SER A 111 -1.20 6.70 -10.52
CA SER A 111 -0.26 7.64 -9.89
C SER A 111 1.10 6.99 -9.64
N LEU A 112 1.09 5.75 -9.14
CA LEU A 112 2.31 5.02 -8.81
C LEU A 112 3.16 4.69 -10.03
N VAL A 113 2.56 4.41 -11.18
CA VAL A 113 3.36 4.18 -12.40
C VAL A 113 4.09 5.44 -12.87
N LYS A 114 3.49 6.63 -12.69
CA LYS A 114 4.18 7.90 -13.01
C LYS A 114 5.41 8.07 -12.12
N ILE A 115 5.27 7.81 -10.82
CA ILE A 115 6.39 7.85 -9.86
C ILE A 115 7.45 6.79 -10.22
N ALA A 116 7.04 5.59 -10.64
CA ALA A 116 7.97 4.54 -11.06
C ALA A 116 8.81 4.95 -12.28
N ILE A 117 8.19 5.63 -13.25
CA ILE A 117 8.86 6.18 -14.44
C ILE A 117 9.83 7.28 -14.03
N GLU A 118 9.42 8.22 -13.17
CA GLU A 118 10.31 9.27 -12.69
C GLU A 118 11.52 8.72 -11.92
N GLY A 119 11.30 7.74 -11.04
CA GLY A 119 12.37 7.03 -10.34
C GLY A 119 13.34 6.38 -11.32
N PHE A 120 12.82 5.71 -12.34
CA PHE A 120 13.65 5.10 -13.40
C PHE A 120 14.51 6.15 -14.13
N LEU A 121 13.90 7.25 -14.57
CA LEU A 121 14.58 8.32 -15.31
C LEU A 121 15.66 9.03 -14.48
N ARG A 122 15.50 9.09 -13.15
CA ARG A 122 16.49 9.66 -12.22
C ARG A 122 17.56 8.66 -11.77
N GLY A 123 17.49 7.40 -12.20
CA GLY A 123 18.38 6.33 -11.73
C GLY A 123 18.10 5.87 -10.30
N ASP A 124 16.96 6.26 -9.71
CA ASP A 124 16.50 5.78 -8.40
C ASP A 124 15.83 4.40 -8.56
N GLN A 125 16.68 3.38 -8.53
CA GLN A 125 16.29 1.99 -8.77
C GLN A 125 15.34 1.45 -7.71
N VAL A 126 15.57 1.78 -6.44
CA VAL A 126 14.73 1.33 -5.31
C VAL A 126 13.33 1.91 -5.46
N SER A 127 13.23 3.22 -5.69
CA SER A 127 11.94 3.88 -5.91
C SER A 127 11.24 3.35 -7.17
N SER A 128 11.97 3.10 -8.26
CA SER A 128 11.37 2.57 -9.49
C SER A 128 10.78 1.17 -9.29
N VAL A 129 11.51 0.26 -8.63
CA VAL A 129 11.04 -1.10 -8.31
C VAL A 129 9.84 -1.05 -7.38
N LEU A 130 9.93 -0.29 -6.28
CA LEU A 130 8.88 -0.17 -5.28
C LEU A 130 7.57 0.37 -5.87
N ASN A 131 7.65 1.43 -6.67
CA ASN A 131 6.46 2.05 -7.24
C ASN A 131 5.89 1.23 -8.41
N SER A 132 6.73 0.51 -9.16
CA SER A 132 6.26 -0.48 -10.15
C SER A 132 5.46 -1.59 -9.46
N TYR A 133 5.99 -2.14 -8.36
CA TYR A 133 5.33 -3.16 -7.55
C TYR A 133 3.98 -2.66 -7.02
N ARG A 134 3.95 -1.49 -6.37
CA ARG A 134 2.73 -0.89 -5.81
C ARG A 134 1.71 -0.60 -6.90
N SER A 135 2.15 -0.15 -8.07
CA SER A 135 1.27 0.16 -9.21
C SER A 135 0.57 -1.10 -9.74
N VAL A 136 1.32 -2.16 -10.04
CA VAL A 136 0.75 -3.43 -10.53
C VAL A 136 -0.13 -4.08 -9.46
N LYS A 137 0.32 -4.10 -8.20
CA LYS A 137 -0.47 -4.62 -7.08
C LYS A 137 -1.80 -3.89 -6.93
N SER A 138 -1.79 -2.56 -7.03
CA SER A 138 -3.01 -1.74 -6.95
C SER A 138 -3.93 -1.97 -8.13
N TYR A 139 -3.38 -2.18 -9.33
CA TYR A 139 -4.18 -2.51 -10.51
C TYR A 139 -4.86 -3.88 -10.37
N LEU A 140 -4.11 -4.90 -9.94
CA LEU A 140 -4.68 -6.24 -9.70
C LEU A 140 -5.76 -6.18 -8.61
N ARG A 141 -5.50 -5.47 -7.51
CA ARG A 141 -6.51 -5.20 -6.48
C ARG A 141 -7.76 -4.52 -7.03
N TYR A 142 -7.63 -3.58 -7.96
CA TYR A 142 -8.78 -2.99 -8.65
C TYR A 142 -9.60 -4.05 -9.39
N ARG A 143 -8.96 -4.88 -10.21
CA ARG A 143 -9.64 -5.95 -10.96
C ARG A 143 -10.30 -7.00 -10.05
N CYS A 144 -9.68 -7.32 -8.92
CA CYS A 144 -10.25 -8.18 -7.89
C CYS A 144 -11.44 -7.50 -7.18
N CYS A 145 -11.31 -6.20 -6.89
CA CYS A 145 -12.32 -5.42 -6.20
C CYS A 145 -13.62 -5.39 -7.00
N GLU A 146 -13.54 -5.27 -8.33
CA GLU A 146 -14.71 -5.38 -9.23
C GLU A 146 -15.46 -6.71 -9.08
N ARG A 147 -14.78 -7.77 -8.62
CA ARG A 147 -15.34 -9.11 -8.40
C ARG A 147 -15.72 -9.39 -6.95
N GLY A 148 -15.55 -8.43 -6.05
CA GLY A 148 -15.93 -8.56 -4.64
C GLY A 148 -14.77 -8.49 -3.65
N GLU A 149 -13.55 -8.83 -4.07
CA GLU A 149 -12.43 -9.09 -3.17
C GLU A 149 -11.36 -7.99 -3.21
N ILE A 150 -10.78 -7.62 -2.06
CA ILE A 150 -9.66 -6.67 -1.99
C ILE A 150 -8.44 -7.41 -1.39
N PRO A 151 -7.60 -8.05 -2.21
CA PRO A 151 -6.49 -8.84 -1.71
C PRO A 151 -5.41 -7.95 -1.08
N LEU A 152 -4.91 -8.34 0.09
CA LEU A 152 -3.91 -7.62 0.90
C LEU A 152 -2.50 -8.15 0.65
N SER A 153 -2.30 -9.47 0.65
CA SER A 153 -0.99 -10.10 0.48
C SER A 153 -0.61 -10.34 -0.99
N ASP A 154 0.67 -10.58 -1.26
CA ASP A 154 1.14 -11.00 -2.59
C ASP A 154 0.51 -12.34 -2.99
N GLU A 155 0.33 -13.25 -2.03
CA GLU A 155 -0.34 -14.53 -2.23
C GLU A 155 -1.81 -14.35 -2.64
N GLU A 156 -2.56 -13.52 -1.91
CA GLU A 156 -3.97 -13.25 -2.23
C GLU A 156 -4.12 -12.55 -3.58
N VAL A 157 -3.20 -11.63 -3.89
CA VAL A 157 -3.16 -10.96 -5.19
C VAL A 157 -2.89 -11.97 -6.29
N MET A 158 -1.95 -12.90 -6.10
CA MET A 158 -1.66 -13.96 -7.07
C MET A 158 -2.83 -14.92 -7.27
N LYS A 159 -3.49 -15.32 -6.18
CA LYS A 159 -4.68 -16.18 -6.22
C LYS A 159 -5.79 -15.53 -7.06
N CYS A 160 -6.06 -14.25 -6.82
CA CYS A 160 -7.03 -13.52 -7.63
C CYS A 160 -6.55 -13.33 -9.08
N CYS A 161 -5.26 -13.03 -9.30
CA CYS A 161 -4.69 -12.82 -10.62
C CYS A 161 -4.87 -14.05 -11.52
N ASN A 162 -4.66 -15.25 -10.98
CA ASN A 162 -4.86 -16.51 -11.72
C ASN A 162 -6.30 -16.68 -12.24
N ASN A 163 -7.28 -16.10 -11.55
CA ASN A 163 -8.69 -16.10 -11.98
C ASN A 163 -9.00 -15.01 -13.03
N ILE A 164 -8.11 -14.03 -13.20
CA ILE A 164 -8.19 -12.98 -14.23
C ILE A 164 -7.45 -13.44 -15.48
N GLY A 165 -6.32 -14.14 -15.31
CA GLY A 165 -5.45 -14.62 -16.37
C GLY A 165 -4.57 -13.53 -17.00
N GLY A 166 -3.61 -13.98 -17.81
CA GLY A 166 -2.83 -13.13 -18.71
C GLY A 166 -1.45 -12.70 -18.19
N GLU A 167 -0.74 -11.97 -19.05
CA GLU A 167 0.66 -11.53 -18.87
C GLU A 167 0.91 -10.69 -17.60
N MET A 168 -0.16 -10.23 -16.96
CA MET A 168 -0.09 -9.37 -15.78
C MET A 168 0.36 -10.11 -14.51
N CYS A 169 -0.01 -11.39 -14.37
CA CYS A 169 0.42 -12.20 -13.25
C CYS A 169 1.92 -12.48 -13.34
N ASP A 170 2.41 -12.76 -14.54
CA ASP A 170 3.84 -12.96 -14.81
C ASP A 170 4.63 -11.68 -14.57
N LEU A 171 4.11 -10.53 -15.01
CA LEU A 171 4.72 -9.23 -14.72
C LEU A 171 4.78 -8.95 -13.22
N PHE A 172 3.69 -9.22 -12.49
CA PHE A 172 3.66 -9.04 -11.05
C PHE A 172 4.68 -9.94 -10.35
N LEU A 173 4.75 -11.23 -10.69
CA LEU A 173 5.75 -12.15 -10.15
C LEU A 173 7.18 -11.72 -10.45
N LYS A 174 7.44 -11.24 -11.68
CA LYS A 174 8.75 -10.72 -12.07
C LYS A 174 9.16 -9.54 -11.19
N ILE A 175 8.25 -8.59 -10.97
CA ILE A 175 8.52 -7.42 -10.13
C ILE A 175 8.68 -7.82 -8.65
N VAL A 176 7.88 -8.78 -8.15
CA VAL A 176 8.03 -9.32 -6.78
C VAL A 176 9.42 -9.92 -6.58
N ARG A 177 9.92 -10.71 -7.54
CA ARG A 177 11.29 -11.24 -7.50
C ARG A 177 12.31 -10.11 -7.51
N SER A 178 12.20 -9.16 -8.43
CA SER A 178 13.12 -8.01 -8.48
C SER A 178 13.18 -7.24 -7.17
N ARG A 179 12.03 -7.02 -6.54
CA ARG A 179 11.92 -6.38 -5.24
C ARG A 179 12.64 -7.17 -4.15
N ARG A 180 12.43 -8.48 -4.07
CA ARG A 180 13.04 -9.37 -3.04
C ARG A 180 14.55 -9.50 -3.22
N ASP A 181 15.00 -9.56 -4.46
CA ASP A 181 16.42 -9.76 -4.81
C ASP A 181 17.21 -8.44 -4.81
N GLY A 182 16.54 -7.30 -4.59
CA GLY A 182 17.16 -5.98 -4.69
C GLY A 182 17.63 -5.62 -6.10
N THR A 183 17.06 -6.26 -7.13
CA THR A 183 17.45 -6.05 -8.52
C THR A 183 16.62 -4.94 -9.17
N PRO A 184 17.23 -4.04 -9.96
CA PRO A 184 16.50 -2.98 -10.64
C PRO A 184 15.49 -3.51 -11.66
N VAL A 185 14.35 -2.84 -11.79
CA VAL A 185 13.47 -3.07 -12.94
C VAL A 185 14.06 -2.40 -14.18
N GLY A 186 14.23 -3.17 -15.25
CA GLY A 186 14.66 -2.63 -16.54
C GLY A 186 13.55 -1.83 -17.24
N PHE A 187 13.92 -1.03 -18.23
CA PHE A 187 13.00 -0.21 -19.03
C PHE A 187 11.80 -1.01 -19.58
N SER A 188 12.04 -2.24 -20.05
CA SER A 188 10.97 -3.10 -20.59
C SER A 188 9.89 -3.42 -19.56
N VAL A 189 10.25 -3.58 -18.29
CA VAL A 189 9.31 -3.81 -17.19
C VAL A 189 8.51 -2.55 -16.93
N VAL A 190 9.17 -1.41 -16.75
CA VAL A 190 8.52 -0.11 -16.49
C VAL A 190 7.56 0.26 -17.63
N LYS A 191 7.98 0.06 -18.88
CA LYS A 191 7.14 0.27 -20.07
C LYS A 191 5.90 -0.63 -20.03
N LYS A 192 6.05 -1.92 -19.72
CA LYS A 192 4.92 -2.85 -19.65
C LYS A 192 3.94 -2.49 -18.53
N VAL A 193 4.43 -2.08 -17.36
CA VAL A 193 3.59 -1.58 -16.26
C VAL A 193 2.76 -0.38 -16.74
N ARG A 194 3.38 0.56 -17.46
CA ARG A 194 2.71 1.72 -18.04
C ARG A 194 1.61 1.33 -19.03
N GLU A 195 1.93 0.49 -20.00
CA GLU A 195 0.98 0.03 -21.04
C GLU A 195 -0.28 -0.60 -20.41
N ILE A 196 -0.10 -1.39 -19.35
CA ILE A 196 -1.19 -2.05 -18.64
C ILE A 196 -2.05 -1.08 -17.81
N THR A 197 -1.41 -0.15 -17.12
CA THR A 197 -2.08 0.67 -16.09
C THR A 197 -2.68 1.96 -16.65
N LEU A 198 -2.04 2.55 -17.67
CA LEU A 198 -2.50 3.77 -18.34
C LEU A 198 -3.20 3.50 -19.67
N GLY A 199 -3.06 2.29 -20.23
CA GLY A 199 -3.46 1.97 -21.60
C GLY A 199 -2.39 2.37 -22.63
N PRO A 200 -2.54 1.97 -23.90
CA PRO A 200 -1.70 2.48 -24.97
C PRO A 200 -1.92 3.99 -25.11
N GLU A 201 -0.84 4.75 -25.35
CA GLU A 201 -1.01 6.13 -25.80
C GLU A 201 -1.79 6.12 -27.11
N SER A 202 -2.94 6.80 -27.14
CA SER A 202 -3.34 7.46 -28.37
C SER A 202 -2.24 8.48 -28.65
N THR A 203 -1.33 8.15 -29.56
CA THR A 203 -0.44 9.12 -30.20
C THR A 203 -1.32 10.22 -30.78
N ALA A 204 -1.36 11.36 -30.09
CA ALA A 204 -1.86 12.61 -30.63
C ALA A 204 -0.68 13.37 -31.25
#